data_AF-A0A7W8DMZ3-F1
#
_entry.id   AF-A0A7W8DMZ3-F1
#
_cell.length_a   1.000
_cell.length_b   1.000
_cell.length_c   1.000
_cell.angle_alpha   90.00
_cell.angle_beta   90.00
_cell.angle_gamma   90.00
#
_symmetry.space_group_name_H-M   'P 1'
#
loop_
_entity.id
_entity.type
_entity.pdbx_description
1 polymer ?
#
loop_
_entity_poly.entity_id
_entity_poly.type
_entity_poly.pdbx_seq_one_letter_code
_entity_poly.pdbx_strand_id
1 'polypeptide(L)'
;MKHLLLTLLLVSLTSATALADSPEAILKDYRKQAVKAVERLNQSLEKTATPMITKLVSSGDTAGAELLTAQLKAKLAGEPVAAPQASAVQLFSLYDEARAKALAPVQKSSIARIDSLLKTAGGAKLETVTELGKVREEIEAGKVSGDSNLPTEWAYKRTPSDREEAAISLNPGGKLVMNDGSVKKTGTWRRSADKGIVTLLFEDGDKWTVEIKDGIGKIQRSIGVRYMVAK
;
A
#
# COMPACT_ATOMS: atom_id res chain seq x y z
N MET A 1 -58.17 37.50 -17.81
CA MET A 1 -57.21 38.58 -18.10
C MET A 1 -56.55 39.02 -16.81
N LYS A 2 -55.24 39.31 -16.87
CA LYS A 2 -54.34 39.83 -15.82
C LYS A 2 -53.56 38.80 -14.99
N HIS A 3 -52.33 38.61 -15.47
CA HIS A 3 -51.05 38.53 -14.74
C HIS A 3 -50.92 37.51 -13.60
N LEU A 4 -49.97 36.57 -13.75
CA LEU A 4 -48.83 36.47 -12.82
C LEU A 4 -47.72 35.56 -13.40
N LEU A 5 -46.51 36.10 -13.42
CA LEU A 5 -45.21 35.41 -13.25
C LEU A 5 -44.64 34.60 -14.42
N LEU A 6 -44.10 35.37 -15.35
CA LEU A 6 -42.76 35.17 -15.88
C LEU A 6 -41.75 35.19 -14.72
N THR A 7 -41.14 34.06 -14.32
CA THR A 7 -39.80 34.03 -13.70
C THR A 7 -39.27 32.62 -13.48
N LEU A 8 -38.01 32.43 -13.89
CA LEU A 8 -37.05 31.43 -13.43
C LEU A 8 -37.29 29.98 -13.86
N LEU A 9 -36.91 29.74 -15.11
CA LEU A 9 -36.23 28.53 -15.54
C LEU A 9 -34.91 28.39 -14.75
N LEU A 10 -34.98 28.01 -13.48
CA LEU A 10 -33.82 27.56 -12.69
C LEU A 10 -33.68 26.05 -12.91
N VAL A 11 -33.25 25.67 -14.12
CA VAL A 11 -32.53 24.42 -14.27
C VAL A 11 -31.19 24.68 -13.58
N SER A 12 -31.16 24.42 -12.28
CA SER A 12 -29.92 24.14 -11.59
C SER A 12 -29.32 22.92 -12.28
N LEU A 13 -28.51 23.18 -13.31
CA LEU A 13 -27.32 22.39 -13.54
C LEU A 13 -26.52 22.49 -12.25
N THR A 14 -26.87 21.67 -11.26
CA THR A 14 -25.86 21.04 -10.43
C THR A 14 -25.01 20.25 -11.39
N SER A 15 -24.07 20.98 -12.02
CA SER A 15 -22.78 20.45 -12.38
C SER A 15 -22.16 20.03 -11.06
N ALA A 16 -22.67 18.93 -10.49
CA ALA A 16 -21.86 18.03 -9.74
C ALA A 16 -20.77 17.68 -10.74
N THR A 17 -19.67 18.40 -10.64
CA THR A 17 -18.37 17.87 -10.98
C THR A 17 -18.28 16.56 -10.23
N ALA A 18 -18.78 15.49 -10.84
CA ALA A 18 -18.21 14.18 -10.65
C ALA A 18 -16.72 14.45 -10.78
N LEU A 19 -16.00 14.38 -9.64
CA LEU A 19 -14.54 14.33 -9.64
C LEU A 19 -14.21 13.39 -10.78
N ALA A 20 -13.63 13.93 -11.86
CA ALA A 20 -13.33 13.14 -13.04
C ALA A 20 -12.63 11.89 -12.54
N ASP A 21 -13.26 10.73 -12.76
CA ASP A 21 -12.85 9.49 -12.13
C ASP A 21 -11.45 9.19 -12.69
N SER A 22 -10.41 9.56 -11.95
CA SER A 22 -9.03 9.47 -12.46
C SER A 22 -8.51 8.06 -12.22
N PRO A 23 -7.50 7.60 -13.00
CA PRO A 23 -6.88 6.30 -12.76
C PRO A 23 -6.44 6.14 -11.29
N GLU A 24 -5.85 7.18 -10.71
CA GLU A 24 -5.37 7.21 -9.33
C GLU A 24 -6.52 7.17 -8.32
N ALA A 25 -7.63 7.85 -8.60
CA ALA A 25 -8.81 7.86 -7.76
C ALA A 25 -9.47 6.46 -7.71
N ILE A 26 -9.61 5.80 -8.86
CA ILE A 26 -10.12 4.43 -8.96
C ILE A 26 -9.23 3.47 -8.18
N LEU A 27 -7.91 3.55 -8.37
CA LEU A 27 -6.96 2.67 -7.70
C LEU A 27 -6.96 2.88 -6.18
N LYS A 28 -7.04 4.14 -5.72
CA LYS A 28 -7.14 4.48 -4.31
C LYS A 28 -8.42 3.92 -3.68
N ASP A 29 -9.55 4.09 -4.34
CA ASP A 29 -10.83 3.56 -3.89
C ASP A 29 -10.84 2.03 -3.85
N TYR A 30 -10.33 1.39 -4.90
CA TYR A 30 -10.15 -0.05 -4.96
C TYR A 30 -9.38 -0.54 -3.74
N ARG A 31 -8.18 0.01 -3.50
CA ARG A 31 -7.31 -0.38 -2.37
C ARG A 31 -8.02 -0.19 -1.03
N LYS A 32 -8.73 0.93 -0.84
CA LYS A 32 -9.48 1.20 0.39
C LYS A 32 -10.57 0.17 0.65
N GLN A 33 -11.33 -0.19 -0.39
CA GLN A 33 -12.39 -1.19 -0.28
C GLN A 33 -11.83 -2.61 -0.13
N ALA A 34 -10.78 -2.92 -0.86
CA ALA A 34 -10.10 -4.20 -0.82
C ALA A 34 -9.47 -4.49 0.55
N VAL A 35 -8.84 -3.48 1.19
CA VAL A 35 -8.32 -3.60 2.57
C VAL A 35 -9.44 -4.01 3.53
N LYS A 36 -10.59 -3.34 3.45
CA LYS A 36 -11.76 -3.66 4.28
C LYS A 36 -12.30 -5.06 3.98
N ALA A 37 -12.31 -5.47 2.71
CA ALA A 37 -12.83 -6.77 2.30
C ALA A 37 -11.99 -7.93 2.86
N VAL A 38 -10.67 -7.75 2.98
CA VAL A 38 -9.76 -8.82 3.46
C VAL A 38 -9.38 -8.71 4.93
N GLU A 39 -9.74 -7.62 5.62
CA GLU A 39 -9.32 -7.35 7.02
C GLU A 39 -9.63 -8.51 7.97
N ARG A 40 -10.88 -8.99 7.99
CA ARG A 40 -11.28 -10.10 8.86
C ARG A 40 -10.61 -11.43 8.47
N LEU A 41 -10.36 -11.65 7.18
CA LEU A 41 -9.65 -12.83 6.70
C LEU A 41 -8.19 -12.82 7.18
N ASN A 42 -7.52 -11.65 7.10
CA ASN A 42 -6.16 -11.46 7.59
C ASN A 42 -6.05 -11.70 9.10
N GLN A 43 -6.97 -11.15 9.89
CA GLN A 43 -7.03 -11.39 11.34
C GLN A 43 -7.22 -12.87 11.67
N SER A 44 -8.08 -13.56 10.91
CA SER A 44 -8.30 -15.01 11.08
C SER A 44 -7.06 -15.82 10.71
N LEU A 45 -6.36 -15.45 9.64
CA LEU A 45 -5.11 -16.08 9.22
C LEU A 45 -4.04 -15.96 10.30
N GLU A 46 -3.78 -14.75 10.83
CA GLU A 46 -2.83 -14.52 11.92
C GLU A 46 -3.18 -15.33 13.17
N LYS A 47 -4.45 -15.30 13.58
CA LYS A 47 -4.94 -16.04 14.75
C LYS A 47 -4.74 -17.55 14.62
N THR A 48 -4.92 -18.09 13.41
CA THR A 48 -4.80 -19.53 13.15
C THR A 48 -3.33 -19.95 12.99
N ALA A 49 -2.50 -19.13 12.36
CA ALA A 49 -1.09 -19.44 12.12
C ALA A 49 -0.22 -19.31 13.39
N THR A 50 -0.56 -18.41 14.31
CA THR A 50 0.20 -18.19 15.56
C THR A 50 0.43 -19.46 16.38
N PRO A 51 -0.60 -20.27 16.74
CA PRO A 51 -0.38 -21.51 17.48
C PRO A 51 0.42 -22.55 16.70
N MET A 52 0.38 -22.53 15.36
CA MET A 52 1.18 -23.42 14.53
C MET A 52 2.68 -23.07 14.60
N ILE A 53 3.00 -21.77 14.56
CA ILE A 53 4.36 -21.27 14.77
C ILE A 53 4.86 -21.66 16.17
N THR A 54 4.05 -21.43 17.22
CA THR A 54 4.40 -21.81 18.59
C THR A 54 4.67 -23.32 18.69
N LYS A 55 3.84 -24.16 18.06
CA LYS A 55 4.03 -25.61 18.07
C LYS A 55 5.37 -26.03 17.44
N LEU A 56 5.77 -25.41 16.32
CA LEU A 56 7.06 -25.68 15.67
C LEU A 56 8.24 -25.30 16.58
N VAL A 57 8.16 -24.15 17.25
CA VAL A 57 9.16 -23.74 18.25
C VAL A 57 9.23 -24.75 19.40
N SER A 58 8.09 -25.14 19.96
CA SER A 58 8.03 -26.11 21.07
C SER A 58 8.51 -27.51 20.68
N SER A 59 8.42 -27.90 19.41
CA SER A 59 8.99 -29.16 18.90
C SER A 59 10.46 -29.09 18.51
N GLY A 60 11.12 -27.94 18.71
CA GLY A 60 12.52 -27.73 18.35
C GLY A 60 12.78 -27.43 16.86
N ASP A 61 11.71 -27.24 16.06
CA ASP A 61 11.82 -26.87 14.64
C ASP A 61 11.79 -25.35 14.47
N THR A 62 12.89 -24.71 14.86
CA THR A 62 13.04 -23.25 14.79
C THR A 62 13.08 -22.74 13.34
N ALA A 63 13.73 -23.48 12.44
CA ALA A 63 13.80 -23.14 11.02
C ALA A 63 12.41 -23.17 10.34
N GLY A 64 11.61 -24.18 10.64
CA GLY A 64 10.23 -24.26 10.17
C GLY A 64 9.36 -23.12 10.73
N ALA A 65 9.56 -22.73 11.98
CA ALA A 65 8.84 -21.60 12.60
C ALA A 65 9.20 -20.26 11.96
N GLU A 66 10.47 -20.02 11.66
CA GLU A 66 10.94 -18.81 10.94
C GLU A 66 10.38 -18.75 9.52
N LEU A 67 10.43 -19.87 8.80
CA LEU A 67 9.85 -19.99 7.46
C LEU A 67 8.34 -19.66 7.48
N LEU A 68 7.58 -20.29 8.38
CA LEU A 68 6.14 -20.05 8.48
C LEU A 68 5.84 -18.59 8.86
N THR A 69 6.64 -17.98 9.74
CA THR A 69 6.52 -16.57 10.09
C THR A 69 6.73 -15.65 8.89
N ALA A 70 7.75 -15.93 8.07
CA ALA A 70 8.01 -15.16 6.85
C ALA A 70 6.90 -15.32 5.81
N GLN A 71 6.39 -16.54 5.63
CA GLN A 71 5.31 -16.83 4.70
C GLN A 71 3.97 -16.21 5.14
N LEU A 72 3.68 -16.20 6.44
CA LEU A 72 2.51 -15.51 6.99
C LEU A 72 2.56 -14.02 6.65
N LYS A 73 3.71 -13.37 6.84
CA LYS A 73 3.91 -11.96 6.47
C LYS A 73 3.69 -11.73 4.97
N ALA A 74 4.23 -12.61 4.12
CA ALA A 74 4.02 -12.56 2.68
C ALA A 74 2.53 -12.65 2.31
N LYS A 75 1.80 -13.64 2.86
CA LYS A 75 0.36 -13.80 2.62
C LYS A 75 -0.46 -12.59 3.03
N LEU A 76 -0.17 -12.01 4.19
CA LEU A 76 -0.85 -10.80 4.69
C LEU A 76 -0.56 -9.57 3.82
N ALA A 77 0.62 -9.52 3.20
CA ALA A 77 0.96 -8.49 2.20
C ALA A 77 0.27 -8.71 0.85
N GLY A 78 -0.30 -9.90 0.62
CA GLY A 78 -0.90 -10.31 -0.65
C GLY A 78 0.07 -11.00 -1.61
N GLU A 79 1.28 -11.34 -1.15
CA GLU A 79 2.31 -11.99 -1.95
C GLU A 79 2.06 -13.50 -2.08
N PRO A 80 2.39 -14.09 -3.25
CA PRO A 80 2.30 -15.52 -3.43
C PRO A 80 3.35 -16.25 -2.57
N VAL A 81 2.98 -17.40 -2.03
CA VAL A 81 3.90 -18.32 -1.36
C VAL A 81 3.90 -19.61 -2.16
N ALA A 82 4.92 -19.80 -2.99
CA ALA A 82 5.00 -20.92 -3.92
C ALA A 82 5.22 -22.27 -3.22
N ALA A 83 5.97 -22.28 -2.12
CA ALA A 83 6.29 -23.48 -1.34
C ALA A 83 5.95 -23.27 0.14
N PRO A 84 4.66 -23.40 0.53
CA PRO A 84 4.26 -23.26 1.93
C PRO A 84 4.96 -24.27 2.85
N GLN A 85 5.21 -23.86 4.09
CA GLN A 85 5.60 -24.77 5.16
C GLN A 85 4.52 -25.86 5.29
N ALA A 86 4.95 -27.11 5.46
CA ALA A 86 4.08 -28.29 5.31
C ALA A 86 2.77 -28.23 6.13
N SER A 87 2.83 -27.71 7.36
CA SER A 87 1.65 -27.58 8.23
C SER A 87 0.66 -26.50 7.75
N ALA A 88 1.13 -25.50 6.99
CA ALA A 88 0.35 -24.34 6.57
C ALA A 88 -0.21 -24.43 5.15
N VAL A 89 0.10 -25.48 4.38
CA VAL A 89 -0.37 -25.66 2.99
C VAL A 89 -1.89 -25.47 2.87
N GLN A 90 -2.66 -26.20 3.68
CA GLN A 90 -4.12 -26.14 3.63
C GLN A 90 -4.67 -24.78 4.10
N LEU A 91 -4.07 -24.21 5.16
CA LEU A 91 -4.46 -22.90 5.68
C LEU A 91 -4.29 -21.81 4.61
N PHE A 92 -3.15 -21.80 3.93
CA PHE A 92 -2.87 -20.83 2.86
C PHE A 92 -3.77 -21.02 1.65
N SER A 93 -4.04 -22.27 1.24
CA SER A 93 -4.98 -22.54 0.15
C SER A 93 -6.38 -22.01 0.44
N LEU A 94 -6.91 -22.27 1.65
CA LEU A 94 -8.23 -21.79 2.06
C LEU A 94 -8.28 -20.26 2.15
N TYR A 95 -7.20 -19.66 2.66
CA TYR A 95 -7.05 -18.21 2.72
C TYR A 95 -7.05 -17.59 1.32
N ASP A 96 -6.29 -18.15 0.37
CA ASP A 96 -6.20 -17.63 -1.00
C ASP A 96 -7.57 -17.67 -1.71
N GLU A 97 -8.30 -18.77 -1.56
CA GLU A 97 -9.65 -18.90 -2.11
C GLU A 97 -10.62 -17.88 -1.48
N ALA A 98 -10.60 -17.75 -0.15
CA ALA A 98 -11.45 -16.79 0.56
C ALA A 98 -11.11 -15.34 0.18
N ARG A 99 -9.82 -15.03 0.03
CA ARG A 99 -9.32 -13.73 -0.39
C ARG A 99 -9.78 -13.40 -1.80
N ALA A 100 -9.66 -14.33 -2.75
CA ALA A 100 -10.14 -14.15 -4.12
C ALA A 100 -11.65 -13.84 -4.15
N LYS A 101 -12.46 -14.61 -3.39
CA LYS A 101 -13.90 -14.37 -3.26
C LYS A 101 -14.24 -13.02 -2.64
N ALA A 102 -13.49 -12.60 -1.62
CA ALA A 102 -13.70 -11.31 -0.96
C ALA A 102 -13.36 -10.12 -1.89
N LEU A 103 -12.34 -10.27 -2.74
CA LEU A 103 -11.90 -9.21 -3.66
C LEU A 103 -12.74 -9.12 -4.93
N ALA A 104 -13.31 -10.23 -5.42
CA ALA A 104 -14.10 -10.29 -6.64
C ALA A 104 -15.14 -9.15 -6.82
N PRO A 105 -16.01 -8.83 -5.84
CA PRO A 105 -16.98 -7.74 -6.00
C PRO A 105 -16.33 -6.36 -6.11
N VAL A 106 -15.23 -6.14 -5.39
CA VAL A 106 -14.48 -4.87 -5.42
C VAL A 106 -13.76 -4.71 -6.75
N GLN A 107 -13.11 -5.78 -7.23
CA GLN A 107 -12.45 -5.82 -8.54
C GLN A 107 -13.45 -5.53 -9.66
N LYS A 108 -14.60 -6.21 -9.66
CA LYS A 108 -15.65 -6.01 -10.66
C LYS A 108 -16.14 -4.57 -10.70
N SER A 109 -16.37 -3.95 -9.54
CA SER A 109 -16.82 -2.56 -9.46
C SER A 109 -15.77 -1.58 -10.01
N SER A 110 -14.49 -1.76 -9.65
CA SER A 110 -13.42 -0.87 -10.12
C SER A 110 -13.12 -1.05 -11.60
N ILE A 111 -13.14 -2.29 -12.12
CA ILE A 111 -12.97 -2.55 -13.56
C ILE A 111 -14.11 -1.92 -14.36
N ALA A 112 -15.35 -1.99 -13.88
CA ALA A 112 -16.48 -1.35 -14.57
C ALA A 112 -16.31 0.18 -14.66
N ARG A 113 -15.70 0.83 -13.65
CA ARG A 113 -15.36 2.27 -13.70
C ARG A 113 -14.30 2.54 -14.77
N ILE A 114 -13.25 1.71 -14.85
CA ILE A 114 -12.20 1.81 -15.88
C ILE A 114 -12.78 1.65 -17.27
N ASP A 115 -13.62 0.63 -17.48
CA ASP A 115 -14.23 0.36 -18.79
C ASP A 115 -15.14 1.52 -19.23
N SER A 116 -15.84 2.16 -18.30
CA SER A 116 -16.65 3.36 -18.57
C SER A 116 -15.78 4.54 -19.03
N LEU A 117 -14.63 4.75 -18.38
CA LEU A 117 -13.67 5.79 -18.79
C LEU A 117 -13.05 5.48 -20.15
N LEU A 118 -12.65 4.24 -20.42
CA LEU A 118 -12.10 3.85 -21.70
C LEU A 118 -13.11 4.01 -22.85
N LYS A 119 -14.40 3.77 -22.59
CA LYS A 119 -15.47 3.95 -23.58
C LYS A 119 -15.77 5.43 -23.88
N THR A 120 -15.66 6.29 -22.88
CA THR A 120 -15.88 7.76 -23.04
C THR A 120 -14.62 8.47 -23.53
N ALA A 121 -13.46 7.83 -23.41
CA ALA A 121 -12.14 8.28 -23.87
C ALA A 121 -11.93 8.23 -25.40
N GLY A 122 -12.99 8.28 -26.22
CA GLY A 122 -12.93 8.35 -27.69
C GLY A 122 -12.20 9.57 -28.30
N GLY A 123 -11.40 10.27 -27.50
CA GLY A 123 -10.43 11.30 -27.84
C GLY A 123 -9.44 11.59 -26.70
N ALA A 124 -9.29 10.69 -25.72
CA ALA A 124 -8.39 10.90 -24.58
C ALA A 124 -6.93 10.72 -24.99
N LYS A 125 -6.05 11.40 -24.25
CA LYS A 125 -4.61 11.31 -24.41
C LYS A 125 -4.13 9.87 -24.15
N LEU A 126 -3.18 9.38 -24.96
CA LEU A 126 -2.62 8.02 -24.89
C LEU A 126 -2.10 7.69 -23.49
N GLU A 127 -1.57 8.70 -22.79
CA GLU A 127 -1.09 8.60 -21.41
C GLU A 127 -2.21 8.17 -20.44
N THR A 128 -3.42 8.72 -20.57
CA THR A 128 -4.56 8.35 -19.71
C THR A 128 -5.00 6.91 -19.95
N VAL A 129 -5.02 6.46 -21.20
CA VAL A 129 -5.35 5.06 -21.55
C VAL A 129 -4.30 4.11 -20.97
N THR A 130 -3.03 4.49 -21.05
CA THR A 130 -1.92 3.70 -20.51
C THR A 130 -2.01 3.57 -18.98
N GLU A 131 -2.28 4.66 -18.27
CA GLU A 131 -2.45 4.63 -16.81
C GLU A 131 -3.69 3.84 -16.38
N LEU A 132 -4.82 3.95 -17.10
CA LEU A 132 -5.99 3.09 -16.86
C LEU A 132 -5.68 1.61 -17.06
N GLY A 133 -4.84 1.27 -18.05
CA GLY A 133 -4.36 -0.10 -18.27
C GLY A 133 -3.57 -0.64 -17.08
N LYS A 134 -2.59 0.12 -16.58
CA LYS A 134 -1.80 -0.26 -15.38
C LYS A 134 -2.68 -0.43 -14.15
N VAL A 135 -3.62 0.49 -13.93
CA VAL A 135 -4.57 0.41 -12.81
C VAL A 135 -5.43 -0.85 -12.91
N ARG A 136 -5.88 -1.21 -14.12
CA ARG A 136 -6.64 -2.45 -14.38
C ARG A 136 -5.83 -3.68 -14.02
N GLU A 137 -4.57 -3.77 -14.46
CA GLU A 137 -3.67 -4.88 -14.12
C GLU A 137 -3.46 -5.04 -12.61
N GLU A 138 -3.25 -3.94 -11.88
CA GLU A 138 -3.13 -3.99 -10.41
C GLU A 138 -4.40 -4.50 -9.73
N ILE A 139 -5.56 -4.07 -10.21
CA ILE A 139 -6.86 -4.49 -9.68
C ILE A 139 -7.10 -5.98 -9.97
N GLU A 140 -6.85 -6.43 -11.20
CA GLU A 140 -7.00 -7.82 -11.61
C GLU A 140 -6.04 -8.74 -10.84
N ALA A 141 -4.80 -8.28 -10.59
CA ALA A 141 -3.83 -8.98 -9.74
C ALA A 141 -4.23 -9.04 -8.25
N GLY A 142 -5.28 -8.33 -7.84
CA GLY A 142 -5.75 -8.38 -6.46
C GLY A 142 -4.82 -7.65 -5.49
N LYS A 143 -4.11 -6.60 -5.95
CA LYS A 143 -3.14 -5.85 -5.14
C LYS A 143 -3.85 -4.89 -4.18
N VAL A 144 -4.07 -5.37 -2.96
CA VAL A 144 -4.74 -4.62 -1.87
C VAL A 144 -3.81 -3.58 -1.25
N SER A 145 -2.54 -3.95 -1.14
CA SER A 145 -1.43 -3.04 -0.92
C SER A 145 -1.15 -2.31 -2.22
N GLY A 146 -0.83 -1.02 -2.13
CA GLY A 146 -0.17 -0.42 -3.27
C GLY A 146 1.28 -0.82 -3.13
N ASP A 147 1.83 -1.45 -4.15
CA ASP A 147 3.26 -1.35 -4.41
C ASP A 147 3.54 0.11 -4.79
N SER A 148 3.44 1.00 -3.80
CA SER A 148 4.51 1.97 -3.71
C SER A 148 5.63 1.14 -3.11
N ASN A 149 6.39 0.46 -3.98
CA ASN A 149 7.75 0.04 -3.67
C ASN A 149 8.40 1.27 -3.07
N LEU A 150 8.47 1.33 -1.75
CA LEU A 150 9.30 2.32 -1.11
C LEU A 150 10.69 1.98 -1.63
N PRO A 151 11.39 2.93 -2.27
CA PRO A 151 12.78 2.75 -2.60
C PRO A 151 13.49 2.05 -1.45
N THR A 152 14.23 0.99 -1.75
CA THR A 152 15.00 0.32 -0.70
C THR A 152 16.14 1.22 -0.24
N GLU A 153 16.56 2.18 -1.08
CA GLU A 153 17.61 3.15 -0.79
C GLU A 153 17.11 4.59 -0.94
N TRP A 154 17.57 5.43 -0.01
CA TRP A 154 17.27 6.85 0.04
C TRP A 154 18.50 7.66 0.39
N ALA A 155 18.60 8.86 -0.17
CA ALA A 155 19.54 9.89 0.26
C ALA A 155 18.92 10.73 1.38
N TYR A 156 19.56 10.78 2.54
CA TYR A 156 19.23 11.68 3.65
C TYR A 156 19.83 13.05 3.42
N LYS A 157 19.01 14.10 3.48
CA LYS A 157 19.38 15.47 3.10
C LYS A 157 18.75 16.53 4.01
N ARG A 158 19.34 17.73 4.03
CA ARG A 158 18.76 18.90 4.74
C ARG A 158 17.58 19.51 4.00
N THR A 159 17.70 19.61 2.68
CA THR A 159 16.62 19.93 1.73
C THR A 159 16.66 18.93 0.57
N PRO A 160 15.58 18.77 -0.21
CA PRO A 160 15.56 17.78 -1.30
C PRO A 160 16.69 17.95 -2.34
N SER A 161 17.13 19.20 -2.57
CA SER A 161 18.17 19.57 -3.53
C SER A 161 19.60 19.53 -2.99
N ASP A 162 19.78 19.35 -1.67
CA ASP A 162 21.13 19.36 -1.07
C ASP A 162 21.94 18.10 -1.44
N ARG A 163 23.23 18.16 -1.11
CA ARG A 163 24.09 16.98 -1.09
C ARG A 163 23.57 15.94 -0.10
N GLU A 164 23.84 14.67 -0.40
CA GLU A 164 23.58 13.57 0.51
C GLU A 164 24.45 13.70 1.76
N GLU A 165 23.83 13.64 2.93
CA GLU A 165 24.53 13.57 4.23
C GLU A 165 24.66 12.13 4.72
N ALA A 166 23.73 11.24 4.32
CA ALA A 166 23.78 9.82 4.64
C ALA A 166 22.92 8.99 3.68
N ALA A 167 23.20 7.70 3.59
CA ALA A 167 22.32 6.72 2.93
C ALA A 167 21.37 6.08 3.96
N ILE A 168 20.09 5.94 3.61
CA ILE A 168 19.10 5.21 4.40
C ILE A 168 18.61 4.03 3.56
N SER A 169 18.70 2.82 4.14
CA SER A 169 18.17 1.59 3.55
C SER A 169 16.95 1.09 4.32
N LEU A 170 15.80 1.01 3.64
CA LEU A 170 14.55 0.47 4.16
C LEU A 170 14.29 -0.91 3.56
N ASN A 171 14.78 -1.96 4.22
CA ASN A 171 14.67 -3.31 3.71
C ASN A 171 13.23 -3.83 3.79
N PRO A 172 12.74 -4.61 2.81
CA PRO A 172 11.38 -5.19 2.82
C PRO A 172 11.02 -5.99 4.07
N GLY A 173 12.02 -6.51 4.80
CA GLY A 173 11.86 -7.20 6.09
C GLY A 173 11.63 -6.29 7.31
N GLY A 174 11.42 -4.98 7.11
CA GLY A 174 11.21 -4.02 8.19
C GLY A 174 12.50 -3.60 8.92
N LYS A 175 13.67 -3.91 8.38
CA LYS A 175 14.98 -3.48 8.91
C LYS A 175 15.40 -2.16 8.29
N LEU A 176 15.89 -1.26 9.12
CA LEU A 176 16.42 0.05 8.78
C LEU A 176 17.94 0.07 8.99
N VAL A 177 18.67 0.66 8.04
CA VAL A 177 20.07 1.01 8.20
C VAL A 177 20.26 2.46 7.75
N MET A 178 20.99 3.27 8.52
CA MET A 178 21.43 4.59 8.12
C MET A 178 22.96 4.66 8.23
N ASN A 179 23.63 5.18 7.21
CA ASN A 179 25.08 5.26 7.15
C ASN A 179 25.52 6.61 6.58
N ASP A 180 26.27 7.40 7.36
CA ASP A 180 26.85 8.68 6.93
C ASP A 180 28.33 8.56 6.49
N GLY A 181 28.83 7.32 6.37
CA GLY A 181 30.23 7.00 6.03
C GLY A 181 31.13 6.85 7.25
N SER A 182 30.73 7.32 8.43
CA SER A 182 31.50 7.22 9.68
C SER A 182 30.75 6.44 10.77
N VAL A 183 29.42 6.60 10.84
CA VAL A 183 28.55 6.00 11.83
C VAL A 183 27.43 5.24 11.14
N LYS A 184 27.26 3.99 11.55
CA LYS A 184 26.15 3.14 11.13
C LYS A 184 25.11 3.08 12.25
N LYS A 185 23.89 3.55 11.96
CA LYS A 185 22.73 3.36 12.82
C LYS A 185 21.81 2.28 12.26
N THR A 186 21.26 1.46 13.14
CA THR A 186 20.36 0.34 12.82
C THR A 186 19.03 0.52 13.53
N GLY A 187 17.99 -0.11 12.99
CA GLY A 187 16.66 -0.04 13.55
C GLY A 187 15.63 -0.84 12.79
N THR A 188 14.37 -0.51 13.04
CA THR A 188 13.22 -1.05 12.32
C THR A 188 12.44 0.07 11.66
N TRP A 189 11.67 -0.28 10.63
CA TRP A 189 10.72 0.64 10.04
C TRP A 189 9.38 -0.05 9.81
N ARG A 190 8.32 0.75 9.84
CA ARG A 190 6.97 0.29 9.55
C ARG A 190 6.21 1.36 8.80
N ARG A 191 5.47 0.96 7.76
CA ARG A 191 4.53 1.84 7.07
C ARG A 191 3.20 1.87 7.81
N SER A 192 2.62 3.06 7.96
CA SER A 192 1.25 3.23 8.44
C SER A 192 0.26 2.66 7.41
N ALA A 193 -0.93 2.28 7.89
CA ALA A 193 -2.01 1.78 7.04
C ALA A 193 -2.48 2.83 6.00
N ASP A 194 -2.25 4.12 6.27
CA ASP A 194 -2.52 5.24 5.36
C ASP A 194 -1.52 5.36 4.19
N LYS A 195 -0.46 4.54 4.14
CA LYS A 195 0.61 4.46 3.12
C LYS A 195 1.42 5.76 2.91
N GLY A 196 0.98 6.90 3.40
CA GLY A 196 1.68 8.18 3.34
C GLY A 196 2.68 8.37 4.48
N ILE A 197 2.59 7.58 5.55
CA ILE A 197 3.47 7.72 6.71
C ILE A 197 4.34 6.48 6.90
N VAL A 198 5.64 6.69 7.09
CA VAL A 198 6.60 5.67 7.55
C VAL A 198 7.12 6.08 8.93
N THR A 199 7.17 5.12 9.85
CA THR A 199 7.83 5.28 11.14
C THR A 199 9.18 4.56 11.09
N LEU A 200 10.24 5.28 11.44
CA LEU A 200 11.58 4.75 11.66
C LEU A 200 11.84 4.70 13.16
N LEU A 201 12.28 3.56 13.68
CA LEU A 201 12.65 3.38 15.08
C LEU A 201 14.07 2.83 15.14
N PHE A 202 14.99 3.65 15.63
CA PHE A 202 16.39 3.29 15.81
C PHE A 202 16.60 2.53 17.11
N GLU A 203 17.67 1.73 17.17
CA GLU A 203 18.02 0.95 18.37
C GLU A 203 18.40 1.80 19.58
N ASP A 204 18.85 3.04 19.35
CA ASP A 204 19.11 4.04 20.40
C ASP A 204 17.81 4.66 20.97
N GLY A 205 16.64 4.24 20.48
CA GLY A 205 15.33 4.73 20.90
C GLY A 205 14.84 5.93 20.12
N ASP A 206 15.64 6.51 19.21
CA ASP A 206 15.18 7.61 18.36
C ASP A 206 14.04 7.13 17.44
N LYS A 207 12.96 7.90 17.41
CA LYS A 207 11.80 7.63 16.56
C LYS A 207 11.55 8.79 15.61
N TRP A 208 11.54 8.51 14.31
CA TRP A 208 11.22 9.50 13.28
C TRP A 208 9.93 9.13 12.56
N THR A 209 9.10 10.14 12.30
CA THR A 209 7.92 10.03 11.46
C THR A 209 8.22 10.68 10.12
N VAL A 210 7.95 9.95 9.05
CA VAL A 210 8.26 10.35 7.67
C VAL A 210 6.98 10.40 6.87
N GLU A 211 6.65 11.56 6.34
CA GLU A 211 5.54 11.73 5.38
C GLU A 211 6.09 11.59 3.96
N ILE A 212 5.59 10.63 3.20
CA ILE A 212 6.08 10.27 1.87
C ILE A 212 5.12 10.76 0.81
N LYS A 213 5.64 11.59 -0.09
CA LYS A 213 4.93 12.14 -1.23
C LYS A 213 5.89 12.30 -2.40
N ASP A 214 5.49 11.82 -3.58
CA ASP A 214 6.23 12.00 -4.85
C ASP A 214 7.72 11.61 -4.78
N GLY A 215 8.04 10.48 -4.14
CA GLY A 215 9.44 10.01 -4.01
C GLY A 215 10.29 10.79 -3.00
N ILE A 216 9.67 11.67 -2.21
CA ILE A 216 10.30 12.44 -1.14
C ILE A 216 9.64 12.10 0.19
N GLY A 217 10.43 11.72 1.17
CA GLY A 217 9.99 11.57 2.56
C GLY A 217 10.41 12.77 3.39
N LYS A 218 9.44 13.54 3.90
CA LYS A 218 9.68 14.61 4.87
C LYS A 218 9.76 14.02 6.28
N ILE A 219 10.92 14.14 6.89
CA ILE A 219 11.24 13.59 8.22
C ILE A 219 11.05 14.69 9.26
N GLN A 220 10.12 14.48 10.18
CA GLN A 220 9.95 15.36 11.34
C GLN A 220 10.81 14.85 12.50
N ARG A 221 11.78 15.66 12.96
CA ARG A 221 12.61 15.38 14.13
C ARG A 221 12.38 16.44 15.20
N SER A 222 12.80 16.15 16.43
CA SER A 222 12.80 17.10 17.55
C SER A 222 13.66 18.34 17.28
N ILE A 223 14.73 18.17 16.49
CA ILE A 223 15.71 19.20 16.15
C ILE A 223 15.53 19.81 14.74
N GLY A 224 14.36 19.59 14.12
CA GLY A 224 14.00 20.19 12.83
C GLY A 224 13.56 19.19 11.77
N VAL A 225 13.46 19.68 10.52
CA VAL A 225 12.99 18.91 9.37
C VAL A 225 14.17 18.44 8.53
N ARG A 226 14.07 17.19 8.06
CA ARG A 226 15.01 16.57 7.13
C ARG A 226 14.25 15.86 6.03
N TYR A 227 14.95 15.46 4.99
CA TYR A 227 14.34 14.81 3.83
C TYR A 227 15.06 13.52 3.52
N MET A 228 14.30 12.51 3.12
CA MET A 228 14.79 11.38 2.37
C MET A 228 14.33 11.53 0.92
N VAL A 229 15.25 11.35 -0.02
CA VAL A 229 14.94 11.40 -1.46
C VAL A 229 15.27 10.04 -2.06
N ALA A 230 14.32 9.47 -2.79
CA ALA A 230 14.49 8.18 -3.47
C ALA A 230 15.77 8.17 -4.33
N LYS A 231 16.54 7.08 -4.27
CA LYS A 231 17.62 6.81 -5.23
C LYS A 231 17.09 5.97 -6.39
#